data_AF-A0A2R6XM19-F1
#
_entry.id   AF-A0A2R6XM19-F1
#
_cell.length_a   1.000
_cell.length_b   1.000
_cell.length_c   1.000
_cell.angle_alpha   90.00
_cell.angle_beta   90.00
_cell.angle_gamma   90.00
#
_symmetry.space_group_name_H-M   'P 1'
#
loop_
_entity.id
_entity.type
_entity.pdbx_description
1 polymer ?
#
loop_
_entity_poly.entity_id
_entity_poly.type
_entity_poly.pdbx_seq_one_letter_code
_entity_poly.pdbx_strand_id
1 'polypeptide(L)'
;MEVENILGSQQLAPQENDLPEATSTQESDAELKKKKKKKKKPANVAATEVVESIGGIQLNSGKEEEDGEGDEAQADALTETDAAKKKKSKSKSKKKKGLVQTDPPSIPVKDLFPSGEFPEGETQAYKDDNLWRSTSQEKRELERLEKPLYNAVRQASEVHRQVRSYIRKYAKPGVAMVDICETLEDMVRKLIVENGLKAGIAFPTGCSLNWVAAHWTPNSGDKTVLQYDDVMKLDFGTHIEGRIIDCAFTIAFNPVYDPLLEAVREATNTGIREAGIDVRLGDIGAAIQEVMESYEVEIGGKTFQVKSVRGLSGHSIGPYQIHAGKSVPMVKGGEQTKMEEGEFFAIETFGTTGKGYVREDLECSHYTKNFDVGHVPLRLQKAKQLLGTIDKHFSTLAFCKRYLDRIGETKYLMALKNLCDQGVVTALPPLCDVKGSYVAQFEHTIFLRPTCKEVLSRGDDF
;
A
#
# COMPACT_ATOMS: atom_id res chain seq x y z
N MET A 1 34.80 -30.88 -50.25
CA MET A 1 35.35 -29.65 -50.84
C MET A 1 34.60 -28.47 -50.21
N GLU A 2 34.85 -28.09 -48.95
CA GLU A 2 36.15 -27.75 -48.29
C GLU A 2 36.75 -26.47 -48.89
N VAL A 3 37.21 -25.45 -48.14
CA VAL A 3 37.44 -25.22 -46.69
C VAL A 3 36.89 -23.78 -46.41
N GLU A 4 36.23 -23.42 -45.30
CA GLU A 4 36.79 -22.92 -44.01
C GLU A 4 38.06 -22.03 -44.15
N ASN A 5 38.36 -20.99 -43.35
CA ASN A 5 37.75 -20.28 -42.19
C ASN A 5 38.36 -18.82 -42.21
N ILE A 6 38.24 -17.81 -41.31
CA ILE A 6 37.79 -17.64 -39.91
C ILE A 6 37.37 -16.16 -39.59
N LEU A 7 37.20 -15.86 -38.29
CA LEU A 7 36.74 -14.63 -37.60
C LEU A 7 37.61 -13.34 -37.74
N GLY A 8 37.06 -12.18 -37.33
CA GLY A 8 37.83 -10.94 -37.17
C GLY A 8 37.12 -9.63 -36.74
N SER A 9 36.08 -9.65 -35.89
CA SER A 9 35.34 -8.42 -35.50
C SER A 9 36.06 -7.60 -34.43
N GLN A 10 36.38 -6.32 -34.71
CA GLN A 10 36.95 -5.39 -33.73
C GLN A 10 35.89 -4.76 -32.82
N GLN A 11 36.30 -4.44 -31.58
CA GLN A 11 35.46 -3.90 -30.52
C GLN A 11 35.89 -2.46 -30.22
N LEU A 12 34.97 -1.50 -30.32
CA LEU A 12 35.25 -0.08 -30.09
C LEU A 12 35.03 0.29 -28.62
N ALA A 13 36.05 0.87 -27.99
CA ALA A 13 35.96 1.54 -26.70
C ALA A 13 35.91 3.07 -26.91
N PRO A 14 35.17 3.83 -26.08
CA PRO A 14 35.16 5.29 -26.14
C PRO A 14 36.49 5.88 -25.63
N GLN A 15 36.88 7.04 -26.17
CA GLN A 15 38.10 7.74 -25.77
C GLN A 15 37.85 8.62 -24.54
N GLU A 16 38.82 8.64 -23.63
CA GLU A 16 38.93 9.65 -22.57
C GLU A 16 39.39 10.99 -23.16
N ASN A 17 39.01 12.11 -22.53
CA ASN A 17 39.44 13.46 -22.93
C ASN A 17 40.11 14.14 -21.73
N ASP A 18 41.41 14.42 -21.84
CA ASP A 18 42.18 15.18 -20.86
C ASP A 18 41.72 16.65 -20.78
N LEU A 19 41.62 17.17 -19.55
CA LEU A 19 41.73 18.60 -19.25
C LEU A 19 42.62 18.78 -17.99
N PRO A 20 43.49 19.80 -17.96
CA PRO A 20 44.69 19.77 -17.10
C PRO A 20 44.47 20.24 -15.65
N GLU A 21 45.38 19.81 -14.78
CA GLU A 21 45.54 20.31 -13.42
C GLU A 21 45.90 21.80 -13.37
N ALA A 22 45.55 22.46 -12.26
CA ALA A 22 46.12 23.74 -11.84
C ALA A 22 46.60 23.64 -10.39
N THR A 23 47.89 23.90 -10.15
CA THR A 23 48.57 23.66 -8.87
C THR A 23 48.47 24.81 -7.86
N SER A 24 48.86 24.50 -6.62
CA SER A 24 48.70 25.28 -5.40
C SER A 24 49.50 26.59 -5.27
N THR A 25 49.00 27.49 -4.41
CA THR A 25 49.83 28.33 -3.54
C THR A 25 49.19 28.50 -2.16
N GLN A 26 50.01 28.54 -1.12
CA GLN A 26 49.68 28.96 0.26
C GLN A 26 49.64 30.52 0.33
N GLU A 27 49.42 31.25 1.43
CA GLU A 27 49.38 30.97 2.87
C GLU A 27 48.69 32.13 3.66
N SER A 28 48.65 32.02 5.00
CA SER A 28 48.67 33.09 6.04
C SER A 28 47.41 33.34 6.92
N ASP A 29 47.67 33.39 8.23
CA ASP A 29 46.76 33.78 9.32
C ASP A 29 46.82 35.29 9.64
N ALA A 30 45.77 35.85 10.29
CA ALA A 30 45.90 36.61 11.57
C ALA A 30 44.61 37.26 12.12
N GLU A 31 44.31 36.93 13.39
CA GLU A 31 43.69 37.72 14.47
C GLU A 31 42.63 38.86 14.24
N LEU A 32 41.40 38.55 14.69
CA LEU A 32 40.76 39.16 15.89
C LEU A 32 41.00 40.65 16.25
N LYS A 33 39.94 41.49 16.15
CA LYS A 33 39.75 42.62 17.10
C LYS A 33 38.31 42.73 17.64
N LYS A 34 38.16 42.51 18.95
CA LYS A 34 36.92 42.72 19.73
C LYS A 34 36.71 44.21 20.04
N LYS A 35 35.46 44.71 19.97
CA LYS A 35 35.01 45.84 20.80
C LYS A 35 33.65 45.57 21.47
N LYS A 36 33.67 45.60 22.81
CA LYS A 36 32.49 45.80 23.68
C LYS A 36 32.13 47.32 23.65
N LYS A 37 31.06 47.88 24.22
CA LYS A 37 30.10 47.47 25.28
C LYS A 37 28.98 48.55 25.35
N LYS A 38 27.72 48.20 25.64
CA LYS A 38 26.88 48.78 26.74
C LYS A 38 25.41 48.30 26.70
N LYS A 39 24.80 48.22 27.88
CA LYS A 39 23.37 47.91 28.11
C LYS A 39 22.54 49.20 28.19
N LYS A 40 21.24 49.13 27.87
CA LYS A 40 20.16 49.83 28.61
C LYS A 40 18.81 49.09 28.45
N LYS A 41 18.16 48.82 29.59
CA LYS A 41 16.69 48.70 29.81
C LYS A 41 16.30 49.94 30.64
N PRO A 42 15.03 50.28 30.95
CA PRO A 42 13.76 49.51 30.86
C PRO A 42 12.79 50.13 29.80
N ALA A 43 11.46 49.99 29.75
CA ALA A 43 10.47 49.59 30.76
C ALA A 43 9.15 48.99 30.20
N ASN A 44 8.17 48.83 31.11
CA ASN A 44 6.87 48.17 30.99
C ASN A 44 6.02 48.53 29.77
N VAL A 45 5.18 47.57 29.37
CA VAL A 45 3.76 47.79 29.04
C VAL A 45 2.95 46.84 29.94
N ALA A 46 1.80 47.29 30.44
CA ALA A 46 0.91 46.51 31.30
C ALA A 46 -0.31 45.98 30.52
N ALA A 47 -1.04 45.03 31.10
CA ALA A 47 -2.33 44.58 30.59
C ALA A 47 -3.48 45.48 31.08
N THR A 48 -4.53 45.61 30.27
CA THR A 48 -5.84 46.14 30.69
C THR A 48 -6.95 45.42 29.93
N GLU A 49 -8.07 45.16 30.58
CA GLU A 49 -9.26 44.50 30.02
C GLU A 49 -10.36 45.53 29.67
N VAL A 50 -11.12 45.26 28.61
CA VAL A 50 -12.53 45.67 28.39
C VAL A 50 -13.11 44.55 27.49
N VAL A 51 -14.06 43.68 27.87
CA VAL A 51 -15.36 43.77 28.57
C VAL A 51 -16.51 44.20 27.63
N GLU A 52 -17.70 43.63 27.87
CA GLU A 52 -18.96 43.74 27.10
C GLU A 52 -19.05 42.96 25.76
N SER A 53 -20.16 42.31 25.42
CA SER A 53 -21.37 41.97 26.19
C SER A 53 -21.99 40.64 25.74
N ILE A 54 -22.87 40.05 26.56
CA ILE A 54 -23.50 38.74 26.32
C ILE A 54 -25.02 38.89 26.26
N GLY A 55 -25.63 38.29 25.23
CA GLY A 55 -27.05 37.93 25.18
C GLY A 55 -27.27 36.87 24.09
N GLY A 56 -28.18 35.91 24.22
CA GLY A 56 -29.06 35.63 25.36
C GLY A 56 -30.36 34.98 24.89
N ILE A 57 -30.47 33.65 24.98
CA ILE A 57 -31.70 32.89 24.69
C ILE A 57 -31.90 31.86 25.81
N GLN A 58 -33.14 31.72 26.27
CA GLN A 58 -33.48 30.93 27.46
C GLN A 58 -33.48 29.42 27.22
N LEU A 59 -32.98 28.68 28.22
CA LEU A 59 -33.51 27.36 28.56
C LEU A 59 -34.70 27.55 29.52
N ASN A 60 -35.76 26.78 29.35
CA ASN A 60 -36.95 26.85 30.21
C ASN A 60 -37.04 25.61 31.13
N SER A 61 -37.64 25.75 32.31
CA SER A 61 -37.48 24.80 33.42
C SER A 61 -38.79 24.26 34.01
N GLY A 62 -38.74 22.98 34.40
CA GLY A 62 -39.52 22.35 35.48
C GLY A 62 -38.66 21.21 36.05
N LYS A 63 -38.52 20.93 37.36
CA LYS A 63 -39.51 20.84 38.46
C LYS A 63 -40.49 19.67 38.28
N GLU A 64 -40.72 18.80 39.25
CA GLU A 64 -40.38 18.82 40.71
C GLU A 64 -39.93 17.42 41.24
N GLU A 65 -39.38 17.42 42.47
CA GLU A 65 -39.32 16.39 43.57
C GLU A 65 -39.37 14.87 43.21
N GLU A 66 -38.50 13.96 43.69
CA GLU A 66 -37.80 13.74 44.98
C GLU A 66 -38.66 13.04 46.08
N ASP A 67 -37.98 12.36 47.04
CA ASP A 67 -38.49 11.40 48.05
C ASP A 67 -39.09 10.06 47.53
N GLY A 68 -38.96 8.92 48.22
CA GLY A 68 -38.20 8.61 49.44
C GLY A 68 -38.22 7.09 49.75
N GLU A 69 -37.32 6.60 50.61
CA GLU A 69 -37.25 5.18 51.00
C GLU A 69 -38.31 4.78 52.04
N GLY A 70 -38.73 3.51 52.04
CA GLY A 70 -39.61 2.93 53.05
C GLY A 70 -39.57 1.39 53.02
N ASP A 71 -39.26 0.77 54.16
CA ASP A 71 -39.12 -0.68 54.34
C ASP A 71 -40.14 -1.19 55.41
N GLU A 72 -40.06 -2.47 55.75
CA GLU A 72 -40.74 -3.21 56.83
C GLU A 72 -42.13 -3.84 56.55
N ALA A 73 -42.05 -5.15 56.27
CA ALA A 73 -42.57 -6.24 57.12
C ALA A 73 -44.06 -6.72 57.07
N GLN A 74 -44.17 -8.06 56.94
CA GLN A 74 -45.12 -8.99 57.62
C GLN A 74 -46.64 -8.91 57.33
N ALA A 75 -47.43 -10.01 57.35
CA ALA A 75 -47.13 -11.46 57.34
C ALA A 75 -48.34 -12.34 56.93
N ASP A 76 -48.05 -13.59 56.55
CA ASP A 76 -48.79 -14.85 56.83
C ASP A 76 -50.14 -15.25 56.16
N ALA A 77 -50.41 -16.58 56.29
CA ALA A 77 -51.61 -17.37 55.91
C ALA A 77 -51.86 -17.62 54.40
N LEU A 78 -51.73 -18.85 53.85
CA LEU A 78 -52.68 -20.00 53.84
C LEU A 78 -53.95 -19.74 52.96
N THR A 79 -54.44 -20.62 52.07
CA THR A 79 -54.23 -22.07 51.87
C THR A 79 -54.59 -22.58 50.46
N GLU A 80 -54.10 -23.80 50.13
CA GLU A 80 -54.64 -24.84 49.20
C GLU A 80 -54.69 -24.69 47.64
N THR A 81 -54.27 -25.79 46.99
CA THR A 81 -54.60 -26.36 45.63
C THR A 81 -54.67 -25.44 44.40
N ASP A 82 -54.13 -25.79 43.23
CA ASP A 82 -54.09 -27.13 42.60
C ASP A 82 -52.92 -27.31 41.58
N ALA A 83 -52.71 -28.52 41.06
CA ALA A 83 -51.49 -28.92 40.34
C ALA A 83 -51.59 -28.91 38.79
N ALA A 84 -50.82 -28.04 38.13
CA ALA A 84 -50.68 -28.02 36.65
C ALA A 84 -49.22 -27.97 36.16
N LYS A 85 -48.82 -28.96 35.35
CA LYS A 85 -47.46 -29.06 34.77
C LYS A 85 -47.22 -28.02 33.66
N LYS A 86 -46.23 -27.12 33.83
CA LYS A 86 -45.59 -26.39 32.71
C LYS A 86 -44.06 -26.52 32.77
N LYS A 87 -43.45 -26.72 31.59
CA LYS A 87 -42.01 -27.00 31.42
C LYS A 87 -41.17 -25.75 31.74
N LYS A 88 -40.24 -25.83 32.70
CA LYS A 88 -39.12 -24.87 32.80
C LYS A 88 -38.14 -25.10 31.65
N SER A 89 -38.31 -24.40 30.53
CA SER A 89 -37.26 -24.26 29.52
C SER A 89 -36.13 -23.42 30.11
N LYS A 90 -34.96 -24.02 30.34
CA LYS A 90 -33.73 -23.26 30.61
C LYS A 90 -33.49 -22.34 29.41
N SER A 91 -33.53 -21.03 29.61
CA SER A 91 -33.11 -20.06 28.61
C SER A 91 -31.62 -20.25 28.32
N LYS A 92 -31.29 -20.96 27.24
CA LYS A 92 -29.94 -20.91 26.68
C LYS A 92 -29.66 -19.44 26.39
N SER A 93 -28.67 -18.86 27.05
CA SER A 93 -28.15 -17.54 26.70
C SER A 93 -27.76 -17.60 25.22
N LYS A 94 -28.46 -16.80 24.38
CA LYS A 94 -28.06 -16.65 23.00
C LYS A 94 -26.67 -16.00 23.02
N LYS A 95 -25.61 -16.76 22.74
CA LYS A 95 -24.35 -16.20 22.26
C LYS A 95 -24.75 -15.20 21.17
N LYS A 96 -24.48 -13.90 21.37
CA LYS A 96 -24.64 -12.94 20.28
C LYS A 96 -23.80 -13.48 19.13
N LYS A 97 -24.42 -13.70 17.96
CA LYS A 97 -23.62 -13.83 16.74
C LYS A 97 -22.81 -12.52 16.64
N GLY A 98 -21.52 -12.62 16.29
CA GLY A 98 -20.75 -11.44 15.93
C GLY A 98 -21.43 -10.68 14.79
N LEU A 99 -21.09 -9.41 14.63
CA LEU A 99 -21.48 -8.69 13.44
C LEU A 99 -20.82 -9.37 12.23
N VAL A 100 -21.59 -9.62 11.17
CA VAL A 100 -21.13 -10.29 9.96
C VAL A 100 -21.21 -9.30 8.82
N GLN A 101 -20.19 -9.27 7.96
CA GLN A 101 -20.15 -8.42 6.78
C GLN A 101 -21.37 -8.67 5.87
N THR A 102 -21.84 -7.62 5.19
CA THR A 102 -22.93 -7.70 4.21
C THR A 102 -22.41 -8.18 2.84
N ASP A 103 -23.34 -8.51 1.95
CA ASP A 103 -23.04 -8.70 0.51
C ASP A 103 -23.90 -7.72 -0.31
N PRO A 104 -23.33 -6.71 -1.01
CA PRO A 104 -21.91 -6.36 -1.03
C PRO A 104 -21.39 -5.87 0.34
N PRO A 105 -20.08 -5.96 0.62
CA PRO A 105 -19.48 -5.43 1.85
C PRO A 105 -19.80 -3.95 2.09
N SER A 106 -20.18 -3.62 3.33
CA SER A 106 -20.60 -2.26 3.69
C SER A 106 -20.35 -1.86 5.14
N ILE A 107 -20.12 -2.81 6.04
CA ILE A 107 -19.85 -2.57 7.46
C ILE A 107 -18.33 -2.31 7.60
N PRO A 108 -17.90 -1.19 8.21
CA PRO A 108 -16.48 -0.93 8.45
C PRO A 108 -15.78 -2.06 9.18
N VAL A 109 -14.54 -2.36 8.80
CA VAL A 109 -13.77 -3.49 9.38
C VAL A 109 -13.61 -3.32 10.88
N LYS A 110 -13.33 -2.11 11.38
CA LYS A 110 -13.26 -1.80 12.82
C LYS A 110 -14.54 -2.15 13.60
N ASP A 111 -15.71 -2.11 12.96
CA ASP A 111 -17.00 -2.37 13.61
C ASP A 111 -17.31 -3.88 13.65
N LEU A 112 -16.65 -4.69 12.80
CA LEU A 112 -16.65 -6.16 12.87
C LEU A 112 -15.77 -6.68 14.02
N PHE A 113 -14.71 -5.94 14.38
CA PHE A 113 -13.74 -6.29 15.42
C PHE A 113 -13.82 -5.30 16.62
N PRO A 114 -14.92 -5.30 17.40
CA PRO A 114 -15.15 -4.33 18.49
C PRO A 114 -14.22 -4.48 19.70
N SER A 115 -13.33 -5.48 19.70
CA SER A 115 -12.17 -5.56 20.61
C SER A 115 -11.08 -4.54 20.25
N GLY A 116 -11.07 -4.01 19.03
CA GLY A 116 -9.94 -3.28 18.47
C GLY A 116 -8.74 -4.15 18.15
N GLU A 117 -8.91 -5.48 18.05
CA GLU A 117 -7.86 -6.45 17.72
C GLU A 117 -8.17 -7.09 16.35
N PHE A 118 -7.30 -6.91 15.36
CA PHE A 118 -7.53 -7.38 13.98
C PHE A 118 -6.81 -8.71 13.65
N PRO A 119 -7.30 -9.49 12.66
CA PRO A 119 -6.72 -10.80 12.32
C PRO A 119 -5.25 -10.70 11.91
N GLU A 120 -4.41 -11.60 12.42
CA GLU A 120 -3.02 -11.75 11.98
C GLU A 120 -2.97 -12.23 10.52
N GLY A 121 -1.90 -11.89 9.80
CA GLY A 121 -1.54 -12.53 8.54
C GLY A 121 -0.98 -13.96 8.74
N GLU A 122 -0.55 -14.59 7.66
CA GLU A 122 0.18 -15.86 7.74
C GLU A 122 1.53 -15.64 8.43
N THR A 123 1.80 -16.33 9.54
CA THR A 123 3.08 -16.23 10.25
C THR A 123 4.02 -17.37 9.86
N GLN A 124 5.20 -17.01 9.36
CA GLN A 124 6.26 -17.93 8.96
C GLN A 124 7.46 -17.78 9.90
N ALA A 125 8.06 -18.90 10.31
CA ALA A 125 9.35 -18.87 11.00
C ALA A 125 10.46 -18.40 10.05
N TYR A 126 11.45 -17.69 10.57
CA TYR A 126 12.69 -17.45 9.84
C TYR A 126 13.48 -18.76 9.70
N LYS A 127 14.27 -18.86 8.63
CA LYS A 127 15.14 -20.01 8.36
C LYS A 127 16.43 -19.95 9.19
N ASP A 128 17.15 -21.07 9.18
CA ASP A 128 18.58 -21.15 9.53
C ASP A 128 18.90 -20.52 10.90
N ASP A 129 19.99 -19.75 10.99
CA ASP A 129 20.50 -19.13 12.22
C ASP A 129 19.58 -18.05 12.82
N ASN A 130 18.38 -17.83 12.29
CA ASN A 130 17.39 -16.89 12.83
C ASN A 130 16.29 -17.57 13.69
N LEU A 131 16.25 -18.91 13.80
CA LEU A 131 15.21 -19.64 14.55
C LEU A 131 15.11 -19.26 16.05
N TRP A 132 16.22 -18.87 16.69
CA TRP A 132 16.28 -18.46 18.11
C TRP A 132 15.41 -17.23 18.42
N ARG A 133 15.12 -16.39 17.42
CA ARG A 133 14.28 -15.19 17.55
C ARG A 133 12.89 -15.50 18.14
N SER A 134 12.35 -16.67 17.78
CA SER A 134 11.04 -17.14 18.24
C SER A 134 10.95 -17.34 19.77
N THR A 135 12.08 -17.61 20.45
CA THR A 135 12.14 -17.87 21.90
C THR A 135 12.85 -16.77 22.70
N SER A 136 13.57 -15.86 22.04
CA SER A 136 14.23 -14.72 22.68
C SER A 136 13.25 -13.83 23.45
N GLN A 137 13.57 -13.55 24.72
CA GLN A 137 12.80 -12.64 25.57
C GLN A 137 12.87 -11.20 25.06
N GLU A 138 14.04 -10.76 24.58
CA GLU A 138 14.25 -9.44 23.99
C GLU A 138 13.35 -9.22 22.76
N LYS A 139 13.36 -10.17 21.81
CA LYS A 139 12.59 -10.04 20.56
C LYS A 139 11.08 -10.07 20.83
N ARG A 140 10.62 -10.85 21.83
CA ARG A 140 9.23 -10.85 22.31
C ARG A 140 8.82 -9.56 23.02
N GLU A 141 9.74 -8.88 23.69
CA GLU A 141 9.48 -7.57 24.29
C GLU A 141 9.38 -6.47 23.23
N LEU A 142 10.24 -6.50 22.20
CA LEU A 142 10.13 -5.58 21.06
C LEU A 142 8.75 -5.70 20.36
N GLU A 143 8.24 -6.92 20.15
CA GLU A 143 6.89 -7.12 19.62
C GLU A 143 5.79 -6.50 20.49
N ARG A 144 5.96 -6.53 21.81
CA ARG A 144 4.98 -5.99 22.77
C ARG A 144 4.86 -4.48 22.65
N LEU A 145 5.96 -3.79 22.33
CA LEU A 145 5.99 -2.35 22.09
C LEU A 145 5.34 -1.97 20.75
N GLU A 146 5.60 -2.76 19.70
CA GLU A 146 5.07 -2.52 18.34
C GLU A 146 3.62 -2.98 18.12
N LYS A 147 2.93 -3.51 19.14
CA LYS A 147 1.53 -3.96 19.01
C LYS A 147 0.58 -2.94 18.32
N PRO A 148 0.65 -1.62 18.58
CA PRO A 148 -0.21 -0.65 17.88
C PRO A 148 0.04 -0.59 16.37
N LEU A 149 1.30 -0.73 15.93
CA LEU A 149 1.66 -0.82 14.51
C LEU A 149 1.05 -2.08 13.89
N TYR A 150 1.26 -3.24 14.52
CA TYR A 150 0.79 -4.54 14.03
C TYR A 150 -0.72 -4.51 13.79
N ASN A 151 -1.45 -3.93 14.74
CA ASN A 151 -2.90 -3.84 14.69
C ASN A 151 -3.41 -2.93 13.56
N ALA A 152 -2.73 -1.81 13.30
CA ALA A 152 -3.08 -0.90 12.19
C ALA A 152 -2.89 -1.56 10.82
N VAL A 153 -1.77 -2.26 10.60
CA VAL A 153 -1.51 -2.96 9.32
C VAL A 153 -2.42 -4.16 9.10
N ARG A 154 -2.82 -4.85 10.18
CA ARG A 154 -3.82 -5.94 10.12
C ARG A 154 -5.21 -5.43 9.77
N GLN A 155 -5.64 -4.26 10.28
CA GLN A 155 -6.89 -3.63 9.85
C GLN A 155 -6.86 -3.27 8.36
N ALA A 156 -5.78 -2.67 7.88
CA ALA A 156 -5.60 -2.34 6.45
C ALA A 156 -5.62 -3.61 5.57
N SER A 157 -4.95 -4.69 6.02
CA SER A 157 -4.93 -6.00 5.35
C SER A 157 -6.32 -6.65 5.30
N GLU A 158 -7.10 -6.51 6.37
CA GLU A 158 -8.44 -7.07 6.45
C GLU A 158 -9.44 -6.32 5.55
N VAL A 159 -9.29 -4.99 5.40
CA VAL A 159 -10.00 -4.24 4.36
C VAL A 159 -9.62 -4.80 2.98
N HIS A 160 -8.32 -4.96 2.71
CA HIS A 160 -7.85 -5.45 1.42
C HIS A 160 -8.42 -6.84 1.07
N ARG A 161 -8.38 -7.79 2.03
CA ARG A 161 -9.01 -9.12 1.90
C ARG A 161 -10.50 -9.04 1.56
N GLN A 162 -11.28 -8.23 2.27
CA GLN A 162 -12.72 -8.13 2.05
C GLN A 162 -13.06 -7.46 0.71
N VAL A 163 -12.33 -6.40 0.32
CA VAL A 163 -12.49 -5.75 -0.99
C VAL A 163 -12.15 -6.71 -2.14
N ARG A 164 -10.99 -7.39 -2.10
CA ARG A 164 -10.59 -8.26 -3.22
C ARG A 164 -11.47 -9.50 -3.36
N SER A 165 -11.94 -10.07 -2.24
CA SER A 165 -12.91 -11.17 -2.22
C SER A 165 -14.24 -10.79 -2.86
N TYR A 166 -14.62 -9.50 -2.83
CA TYR A 166 -15.76 -9.00 -3.59
C TYR A 166 -15.40 -8.72 -5.06
N ILE A 167 -14.32 -8.00 -5.35
CA ILE A 167 -14.03 -7.56 -6.73
C ILE A 167 -13.72 -8.72 -7.67
N ARG A 168 -13.12 -9.83 -7.18
CA ARG A 168 -12.95 -11.09 -7.95
C ARG A 168 -14.29 -11.67 -8.44
N LYS A 169 -15.39 -11.39 -7.74
CA LYS A 169 -16.76 -11.77 -8.14
C LYS A 169 -17.38 -10.74 -9.08
N TYR A 170 -17.23 -9.45 -8.78
CA TYR A 170 -17.78 -8.33 -9.57
C TYR A 170 -17.13 -8.18 -10.95
N ALA A 171 -15.79 -8.18 -11.05
CA ALA A 171 -15.07 -7.99 -12.30
C ALA A 171 -15.33 -9.16 -13.26
N LYS A 172 -15.98 -8.88 -14.39
CA LYS A 172 -16.38 -9.84 -15.43
C LYS A 172 -16.26 -9.20 -16.81
N PRO A 173 -16.15 -9.99 -17.90
CA PRO A 173 -16.17 -9.44 -19.25
C PRO A 173 -17.45 -8.62 -19.50
N GLY A 174 -17.31 -7.48 -20.15
CA GLY A 174 -18.41 -6.53 -20.41
C GLY A 174 -18.56 -5.40 -19.38
N VAL A 175 -17.85 -5.44 -18.25
CA VAL A 175 -17.80 -4.31 -17.28
C VAL A 175 -16.75 -3.30 -17.70
N ALA A 176 -17.01 -1.99 -17.58
CA ALA A 176 -16.03 -0.96 -17.92
C ALA A 176 -14.92 -0.88 -16.86
N MET A 177 -13.70 -0.56 -17.27
CA MET A 177 -12.54 -0.51 -16.37
C MET A 177 -12.71 0.56 -15.29
N VAL A 178 -13.44 1.64 -15.60
CA VAL A 178 -13.78 2.71 -14.64
C VAL A 178 -14.75 2.21 -13.56
N ASP A 179 -15.80 1.46 -13.94
CA ASP A 179 -16.77 0.88 -13.00
C ASP A 179 -16.11 -0.07 -12.00
N ILE A 180 -15.13 -0.87 -12.47
CA ILE A 180 -14.33 -1.77 -11.62
C ILE A 180 -13.51 -0.97 -10.60
N CYS A 181 -12.83 0.09 -11.05
CA CYS A 181 -12.03 0.94 -10.16
C CYS A 181 -12.91 1.66 -9.14
N GLU A 182 -13.97 2.35 -9.57
CA GLU A 182 -14.81 3.14 -8.67
C GLU A 182 -15.56 2.25 -7.66
N THR A 183 -16.05 1.06 -8.08
CA THR A 183 -16.65 0.07 -7.18
C THR A 183 -15.66 -0.45 -6.13
N LEU A 184 -14.43 -0.74 -6.54
CA LEU A 184 -13.37 -1.20 -5.63
C LEU A 184 -13.00 -0.09 -4.63
N GLU A 185 -12.72 1.10 -5.13
CA GLU A 185 -12.24 2.23 -4.34
C GLU A 185 -13.27 2.70 -3.31
N ASP A 186 -14.54 2.89 -3.70
CA ASP A 186 -15.57 3.29 -2.74
C ASP A 186 -15.84 2.19 -1.69
N MET A 187 -15.59 0.91 -2.02
CA MET A 187 -15.57 -0.16 -1.02
C MET A 187 -14.38 -0.03 -0.07
N VAL A 188 -13.16 0.26 -0.53
CA VAL A 188 -12.01 0.56 0.35
C VAL A 188 -12.34 1.72 1.28
N ARG A 189 -12.78 2.85 0.73
CA ARG A 189 -13.11 4.08 1.48
C ARG A 189 -14.15 3.82 2.57
N LYS A 190 -15.16 3.01 2.28
CA LYS A 190 -16.23 2.63 3.20
C LYS A 190 -15.77 1.64 4.28
N LEU A 191 -15.02 0.60 3.91
CA LEU A 191 -14.58 -0.44 4.84
C LEU A 191 -13.45 0.01 5.77
N ILE A 192 -12.55 0.91 5.30
CA ILE A 192 -11.47 1.48 6.12
C ILE A 192 -11.89 2.69 6.94
N VAL A 193 -12.98 3.36 6.51
CA VAL A 193 -13.43 4.69 6.96
C VAL A 193 -12.43 5.79 6.58
N GLU A 194 -12.46 6.19 5.30
CA GLU A 194 -11.67 7.27 4.69
C GLU A 194 -11.64 8.52 5.59
N ASN A 195 -10.45 8.93 6.03
CA ASN A 195 -10.25 10.00 7.03
C ASN A 195 -9.02 10.86 6.70
N GLY A 196 -9.00 11.42 5.48
CA GLY A 196 -7.82 12.10 4.94
C GLY A 196 -6.60 11.20 4.99
N LEU A 197 -5.45 11.75 5.41
CA LEU A 197 -4.20 10.99 5.51
C LEU A 197 -4.22 9.89 6.60
N LYS A 198 -5.19 9.85 7.51
CA LYS A 198 -5.19 8.88 8.62
C LYS A 198 -5.63 7.47 8.22
N ALA A 199 -6.50 7.34 7.22
CA ALA A 199 -7.00 6.06 6.74
C ALA A 199 -7.58 6.23 5.35
N GLY A 200 -7.25 5.33 4.42
CA GLY A 200 -7.66 5.50 3.02
C GLY A 200 -7.00 4.53 2.03
N ILE A 201 -7.03 4.94 0.77
CA ILE A 201 -6.38 4.28 -0.36
C ILE A 201 -4.92 4.78 -0.43
N ALA A 202 -3.94 3.86 -0.48
CA ALA A 202 -2.53 4.22 -0.43
C ALA A 202 -1.94 4.62 -1.80
N PHE A 203 -2.50 4.06 -2.87
CA PHE A 203 -2.16 4.37 -4.25
C PHE A 203 -3.33 3.97 -5.17
N PRO A 204 -3.44 4.50 -6.40
CA PRO A 204 -4.60 4.27 -7.26
C PRO A 204 -4.77 2.81 -7.69
N THR A 205 -6.00 2.39 -7.93
CA THR A 205 -6.30 1.04 -8.41
C THR A 205 -5.71 0.79 -9.80
N GLY A 206 -4.62 0.05 -9.86
CA GLY A 206 -4.10 -0.56 -11.07
C GLY A 206 -5.06 -1.64 -11.59
N CYS A 207 -5.32 -1.61 -12.89
CA CYS A 207 -6.18 -2.56 -13.59
C CYS A 207 -5.57 -2.94 -14.96
N SER A 208 -4.24 -3.02 -15.01
CA SER A 208 -3.40 -3.17 -16.21
C SER A 208 -3.76 -4.41 -17.04
N LEU A 209 -4.00 -4.23 -18.35
CA LEU A 209 -4.42 -5.30 -19.27
C LEU A 209 -3.28 -5.85 -20.13
N ASN A 210 -3.23 -7.18 -20.28
CA ASN A 210 -2.40 -7.90 -21.25
C ASN A 210 -0.90 -7.59 -21.14
N TRP A 211 -0.32 -6.96 -22.17
CA TRP A 211 1.11 -6.60 -22.23
C TRP A 211 1.48 -5.43 -21.31
N VAL A 212 0.48 -4.68 -20.80
CA VAL A 212 0.66 -3.69 -19.73
C VAL A 212 0.83 -4.44 -18.43
N ALA A 213 1.98 -4.28 -17.76
CA ALA A 213 2.30 -4.89 -16.49
C ALA A 213 1.66 -4.10 -15.33
N ALA A 214 2.07 -2.84 -15.15
CA ALA A 214 1.79 -2.01 -13.98
C ALA A 214 1.41 -0.55 -14.35
N HIS A 215 0.99 0.22 -13.34
CA HIS A 215 0.68 1.67 -13.41
C HIS A 215 -0.40 2.13 -14.41
N TRP A 216 -1.30 1.24 -14.87
CA TRP A 216 -2.47 1.65 -15.66
C TRP A 216 -3.76 1.65 -14.84
N THR A 217 -4.41 2.80 -14.79
CA THR A 217 -5.78 3.00 -14.31
C THR A 217 -6.48 3.95 -15.29
N PRO A 218 -7.79 3.79 -15.59
CA PRO A 218 -8.48 4.65 -16.54
C PRO A 218 -8.45 6.12 -16.10
N ASN A 219 -8.26 7.01 -17.06
CA ASN A 219 -8.45 8.44 -16.90
C ASN A 219 -9.93 8.82 -17.18
N SER A 220 -10.36 10.00 -16.75
CA SER A 220 -11.74 10.45 -16.99
C SER A 220 -12.07 10.54 -18.48
N GLY A 221 -13.09 9.78 -18.91
CA GLY A 221 -13.51 9.64 -20.31
C GLY A 221 -12.98 8.40 -21.04
N ASP A 222 -12.18 7.56 -20.37
CA ASP A 222 -11.84 6.22 -20.86
C ASP A 222 -13.10 5.35 -21.08
N LYS A 223 -13.04 4.45 -22.05
CA LYS A 223 -14.13 3.56 -22.48
C LYS A 223 -13.69 2.11 -22.63
N THR A 224 -12.55 1.75 -22.07
CA THR A 224 -12.05 0.39 -22.04
C THR A 224 -13.01 -0.48 -21.24
N VAL A 225 -13.33 -1.64 -21.80
CA VAL A 225 -14.23 -2.65 -21.23
C VAL A 225 -13.45 -3.94 -21.13
N LEU A 226 -13.52 -4.61 -19.98
CA LEU A 226 -12.84 -5.87 -19.74
C LEU A 226 -13.37 -6.95 -20.69
N GLN A 227 -12.49 -7.69 -21.35
CA GLN A 227 -12.83 -8.77 -22.30
C GLN A 227 -12.64 -10.16 -21.68
N TYR A 228 -13.09 -11.21 -22.39
CA TYR A 228 -12.93 -12.60 -21.96
C TYR A 228 -11.46 -13.06 -22.00
N ASP A 229 -10.75 -12.69 -23.06
CA ASP A 229 -9.35 -13.06 -23.30
C ASP A 229 -8.33 -12.08 -22.70
N ASP A 230 -8.77 -11.15 -21.85
CA ASP A 230 -7.88 -10.19 -21.16
C ASP A 230 -7.20 -10.82 -19.92
N VAL A 231 -5.92 -10.49 -19.74
CA VAL A 231 -5.14 -10.79 -18.52
C VAL A 231 -4.97 -9.49 -17.72
N MET A 232 -5.88 -9.26 -16.78
CA MET A 232 -5.94 -8.04 -15.95
C MET A 232 -5.18 -8.24 -14.63
N LYS A 233 -4.24 -7.34 -14.32
CA LYS A 233 -3.69 -7.23 -12.96
C LYS A 233 -4.58 -6.28 -12.18
N LEU A 234 -5.15 -6.71 -11.05
CA LEU A 234 -5.79 -5.82 -10.08
C LEU A 234 -4.85 -5.62 -8.90
N ASP A 235 -4.55 -4.35 -8.67
CA ASP A 235 -3.45 -3.89 -7.83
C ASP A 235 -3.95 -2.64 -7.09
N PHE A 236 -3.99 -2.64 -5.76
CA PHE A 236 -4.55 -1.52 -5.00
C PHE A 236 -4.08 -1.47 -3.54
N GLY A 237 -3.70 -0.29 -3.08
CA GLY A 237 -3.19 -0.12 -1.72
C GLY A 237 -4.23 0.34 -0.70
N THR A 238 -4.13 -0.17 0.53
CA THR A 238 -4.87 0.34 1.71
C THR A 238 -3.89 0.85 2.76
N HIS A 239 -4.25 1.85 3.57
CA HIS A 239 -3.38 2.29 4.67
C HIS A 239 -4.12 2.79 5.91
N ILE A 240 -3.43 2.74 7.05
CA ILE A 240 -3.80 3.43 8.30
C ILE A 240 -2.56 4.09 8.91
N GLU A 241 -2.67 5.39 9.24
CA GLU A 241 -1.60 6.25 9.76
C GLU A 241 -0.28 6.08 8.97
N GLY A 242 -0.40 6.10 7.64
CA GLY A 242 0.70 5.92 6.68
C GLY A 242 1.25 4.50 6.54
N ARG A 243 0.74 3.51 7.28
CA ARG A 243 1.18 2.11 7.18
C ARG A 243 0.41 1.42 6.07
N ILE A 244 1.10 1.20 4.94
CA ILE A 244 0.52 0.73 3.68
C ILE A 244 0.50 -0.80 3.66
N ILE A 245 -0.57 -1.35 3.08
CA ILE A 245 -0.62 -2.71 2.57
C ILE A 245 -0.70 -2.62 1.05
N ASP A 246 0.34 -3.17 0.43
CA ASP A 246 0.52 -3.41 -0.99
C ASP A 246 0.21 -4.89 -1.31
N CYS A 247 -0.57 -5.17 -2.36
CA CYS A 247 -1.08 -6.51 -2.67
C CYS A 247 -1.87 -6.60 -3.99
N ALA A 248 -1.21 -7.01 -5.06
CA ALA A 248 -1.83 -7.31 -6.36
C ALA A 248 -2.14 -8.79 -6.64
N PHE A 249 -3.07 -9.04 -7.57
CA PHE A 249 -3.38 -10.36 -8.14
C PHE A 249 -3.89 -10.26 -9.58
N THR A 250 -3.72 -11.32 -10.35
CA THR A 250 -4.24 -11.39 -11.72
C THR A 250 -5.65 -12.00 -11.79
N ILE A 251 -6.50 -11.46 -12.66
CA ILE A 251 -7.74 -12.06 -13.17
C ILE A 251 -7.56 -12.36 -14.66
N ALA A 252 -7.92 -13.58 -15.04
CA ALA A 252 -8.22 -13.97 -16.42
C ALA A 252 -9.52 -14.79 -16.43
N PHE A 253 -10.24 -14.85 -17.56
CA PHE A 253 -11.47 -15.64 -17.70
C PHE A 253 -11.35 -16.81 -18.68
N ASN A 254 -10.35 -16.77 -19.56
CA ASN A 254 -9.97 -17.88 -20.42
C ASN A 254 -8.92 -18.77 -19.70
N PRO A 255 -9.22 -20.05 -19.40
CA PRO A 255 -8.31 -20.96 -18.72
C PRO A 255 -6.96 -21.20 -19.42
N VAL A 256 -6.80 -20.78 -20.68
CA VAL A 256 -5.51 -20.80 -21.39
C VAL A 256 -4.41 -20.02 -20.65
N TYR A 257 -4.79 -19.08 -19.79
CA TYR A 257 -3.86 -18.29 -18.98
C TYR A 257 -3.58 -18.86 -17.60
N ASP A 258 -4.33 -19.87 -17.13
CA ASP A 258 -4.16 -20.41 -15.77
C ASP A 258 -2.71 -20.88 -15.49
N PRO A 259 -1.99 -21.54 -16.42
CA PRO A 259 -0.58 -21.89 -16.22
C PRO A 259 0.37 -20.68 -16.10
N LEU A 260 0.04 -19.53 -16.70
CA LEU A 260 0.81 -18.29 -16.56
C LEU A 260 0.55 -17.64 -15.20
N LEU A 261 -0.70 -17.65 -14.73
CA LEU A 261 -1.05 -17.18 -13.39
C LEU A 261 -0.39 -18.06 -12.31
N GLU A 262 -0.37 -19.38 -12.52
CA GLU A 262 0.28 -20.35 -11.64
C GLU A 262 1.78 -20.09 -11.49
N ALA A 263 2.50 -19.92 -12.61
CA ALA A 263 3.94 -19.63 -12.62
C ALA A 263 4.29 -18.38 -11.78
N VAL A 264 3.53 -17.30 -11.95
CA VAL A 264 3.74 -16.04 -11.22
C VAL A 264 3.38 -16.19 -9.75
N ARG A 265 2.28 -16.88 -9.43
CA ARG A 265 1.84 -17.10 -8.05
C ARG A 265 2.86 -17.92 -7.24
N GLU A 266 3.43 -18.96 -7.83
CA GLU A 266 4.49 -19.78 -7.20
C GLU A 266 5.86 -19.09 -7.16
N ALA A 267 6.17 -18.24 -8.15
CA ALA A 267 7.35 -17.38 -8.10
C ALA A 267 7.24 -16.33 -6.98
N THR A 268 6.09 -15.67 -6.82
CA THR A 268 5.81 -14.75 -5.70
C THR A 268 5.84 -15.48 -4.36
N ASN A 269 5.19 -16.64 -4.23
CA ASN A 269 5.26 -17.45 -3.01
C ASN A 269 6.69 -17.90 -2.69
N THR A 270 7.53 -18.13 -3.70
CA THR A 270 8.96 -18.38 -3.53
C THR A 270 9.72 -17.16 -3.05
N GLY A 271 9.48 -15.98 -3.62
CA GLY A 271 10.01 -14.72 -3.11
C GLY A 271 9.65 -14.48 -1.64
N ILE A 272 8.39 -14.71 -1.28
CA ILE A 272 7.88 -14.61 0.10
C ILE A 272 8.58 -15.62 1.00
N ARG A 273 8.71 -16.87 0.56
CA ARG A 273 9.36 -17.98 1.30
C ARG A 273 10.84 -17.70 1.59
N GLU A 274 11.57 -17.14 0.62
CA GLU A 274 12.99 -16.82 0.76
C GLU A 274 13.26 -15.51 1.50
N ALA A 275 12.35 -14.53 1.47
CA ALA A 275 12.48 -13.28 2.23
C ALA A 275 12.63 -13.50 3.75
N GLY A 276 13.46 -12.70 4.40
CA GLY A 276 13.68 -12.76 5.84
C GLY A 276 14.83 -11.87 6.30
N ILE A 277 14.93 -11.61 7.60
CA ILE A 277 16.03 -10.81 8.16
C ILE A 277 17.38 -11.46 7.80
N ASP A 278 18.37 -10.63 7.47
CA ASP A 278 19.71 -11.00 7.00
C ASP A 278 19.80 -11.64 5.59
N VAL A 279 18.69 -11.88 4.90
CA VAL A 279 18.69 -12.38 3.52
C VAL A 279 19.06 -11.27 2.53
N ARG A 280 19.85 -11.60 1.50
CA ARG A 280 20.27 -10.65 0.45
C ARG A 280 19.22 -10.57 -0.66
N LEU A 281 18.91 -9.36 -1.11
CA LEU A 281 17.87 -9.10 -2.13
C LEU A 281 18.16 -9.83 -3.45
N GLY A 282 19.42 -9.87 -3.89
CA GLY A 282 19.84 -10.60 -5.09
C GLY A 282 19.67 -12.13 -5.03
N ASP A 283 19.64 -12.73 -3.83
CA ASP A 283 19.40 -14.18 -3.67
C ASP A 283 17.90 -14.51 -3.85
N ILE A 284 17.03 -13.65 -3.29
CA ILE A 284 15.57 -13.75 -3.45
C ILE A 284 15.21 -13.66 -4.93
N GLY A 285 15.81 -12.72 -5.66
CA GLY A 285 15.61 -12.58 -7.11
C GLY A 285 16.14 -13.75 -7.95
N ALA A 286 17.17 -14.45 -7.49
CA ALA A 286 17.63 -15.68 -8.13
C ALA A 286 16.61 -16.82 -7.94
N ALA A 287 16.09 -17.02 -6.72
CA ALA A 287 15.09 -18.04 -6.42
C ALA A 287 13.74 -17.78 -7.11
N ILE A 288 13.30 -16.51 -7.16
CA ILE A 288 12.12 -16.10 -7.92
C ILE A 288 12.28 -16.48 -9.40
N GLN A 289 13.43 -16.15 -10.01
CA GLN A 289 13.68 -16.43 -11.42
C GLN A 289 13.77 -17.93 -11.72
N GLU A 290 14.41 -18.71 -10.85
CA GLU A 290 14.51 -20.17 -11.00
C GLU A 290 13.12 -20.82 -11.07
N VAL A 291 12.21 -20.42 -10.18
CA VAL A 291 10.83 -20.92 -10.21
C VAL A 291 10.06 -20.36 -11.41
N MET A 292 10.10 -19.06 -11.67
CA MET A 292 9.39 -18.42 -12.80
C MET A 292 9.80 -19.02 -14.16
N GLU A 293 11.09 -19.12 -14.44
CA GLU A 293 11.64 -19.61 -15.71
C GLU A 293 11.59 -21.16 -15.83
N SER A 294 11.08 -21.88 -14.81
CA SER A 294 10.80 -23.33 -14.89
C SER A 294 9.46 -23.68 -15.56
N TYR A 295 8.56 -22.70 -15.74
CA TYR A 295 7.24 -22.93 -16.33
C TYR A 295 7.23 -22.67 -17.84
N GLU A 296 6.55 -23.55 -18.58
CA GLU A 296 6.16 -23.34 -19.98
C GLU A 296 4.63 -23.28 -20.09
N VAL A 297 4.13 -22.42 -20.97
CA VAL A 297 2.68 -22.20 -21.20
C VAL A 297 2.36 -22.22 -22.69
N GLU A 298 1.25 -22.82 -23.10
CA GLU A 298 0.78 -22.78 -24.49
C GLU A 298 -0.39 -21.80 -24.63
N ILE A 299 -0.20 -20.72 -25.39
CA ILE A 299 -1.25 -19.72 -25.64
C ILE A 299 -1.35 -19.48 -27.16
N GLY A 300 -2.53 -19.75 -27.73
CA GLY A 300 -2.81 -19.54 -29.15
C GLY A 300 -1.97 -20.43 -30.09
N GLY A 301 -1.70 -21.68 -29.71
CA GLY A 301 -0.90 -22.63 -30.49
C GLY A 301 0.61 -22.33 -30.48
N LYS A 302 1.09 -21.64 -29.43
CA LYS A 302 2.50 -21.28 -29.25
C LYS A 302 2.92 -21.54 -27.81
N THR A 303 3.98 -22.31 -27.63
CA THR A 303 4.64 -22.50 -26.34
C THR A 303 5.54 -21.31 -26.01
N PHE A 304 5.50 -20.85 -24.76
CA PHE A 304 6.38 -19.84 -24.20
C PHE A 304 6.93 -20.33 -22.86
N GLN A 305 8.25 -20.28 -22.69
CA GLN A 305 8.83 -20.23 -21.35
C GLN A 305 8.40 -18.90 -20.68
N VAL A 306 7.90 -18.96 -19.45
CA VAL A 306 7.54 -17.75 -18.69
C VAL A 306 8.81 -17.04 -18.26
N LYS A 307 8.86 -15.72 -18.41
CA LYS A 307 10.04 -14.90 -18.07
C LYS A 307 9.71 -13.92 -16.96
N SER A 308 10.59 -13.83 -15.96
CA SER A 308 10.57 -12.70 -15.02
C SER A 308 10.77 -11.38 -15.78
N VAL A 309 9.93 -10.37 -15.52
CA VAL A 309 10.08 -9.04 -16.11
C VAL A 309 11.25 -8.30 -15.47
N ARG A 310 12.27 -8.00 -16.28
CA ARG A 310 13.48 -7.28 -15.85
C ARG A 310 13.21 -5.78 -15.87
N GLY A 311 13.62 -5.10 -14.79
CA GLY A 311 13.33 -3.68 -14.56
C GLY A 311 12.06 -3.42 -13.75
N LEU A 312 11.34 -4.47 -13.33
CA LEU A 312 10.39 -4.42 -12.23
C LEU A 312 11.00 -5.11 -11.00
N SER A 313 10.52 -4.73 -9.81
CA SER A 313 11.02 -5.21 -8.52
C SER A 313 10.03 -4.86 -7.42
N GLY A 314 9.74 -5.80 -6.52
CA GLY A 314 9.15 -5.47 -5.22
C GLY A 314 10.05 -4.52 -4.43
N HIS A 315 9.60 -4.03 -3.29
CA HIS A 315 10.26 -2.91 -2.62
C HIS A 315 10.02 -2.87 -1.12
N SER A 316 10.94 -2.26 -0.38
CA SER A 316 10.69 -1.84 1.00
C SER A 316 9.58 -0.80 1.04
N ILE A 317 8.68 -0.89 2.03
CA ILE A 317 7.57 0.05 2.25
C ILE A 317 7.85 0.87 3.53
N GLY A 318 7.59 2.18 3.47
CA GLY A 318 7.79 3.12 4.57
C GLY A 318 6.50 3.88 4.95
N PRO A 319 6.48 4.62 6.07
CA PRO A 319 5.31 5.41 6.48
C PRO A 319 5.01 6.50 5.45
N TYR A 320 3.83 6.42 4.80
CA TYR A 320 3.43 7.27 3.67
C TYR A 320 4.37 7.21 2.45
N GLN A 321 5.16 6.14 2.31
CA GLN A 321 6.18 5.99 1.28
C GLN A 321 6.12 4.60 0.67
N ILE A 322 5.53 4.48 -0.52
CA ILE A 322 5.35 3.19 -1.20
C ILE A 322 6.69 2.52 -1.51
N HIS A 323 7.63 3.28 -2.09
CA HIS A 323 9.00 2.84 -2.37
C HIS A 323 9.98 3.48 -1.37
N ALA A 324 10.40 2.74 -0.34
CA ALA A 324 11.30 3.22 0.73
C ALA A 324 12.80 2.98 0.48
N GLY A 325 13.20 2.67 -0.76
CA GLY A 325 14.60 2.74 -1.22
C GLY A 325 15.32 1.40 -1.45
N LYS A 326 14.86 0.29 -0.87
CA LYS A 326 15.36 -1.06 -1.24
C LYS A 326 14.45 -1.71 -2.28
N SER A 327 15.05 -2.29 -3.32
CA SER A 327 14.34 -3.05 -4.36
C SER A 327 14.62 -4.56 -4.24
N VAL A 328 13.56 -5.36 -4.19
CA VAL A 328 13.56 -6.83 -4.25
C VAL A 328 13.52 -7.27 -5.72
N PRO A 329 14.64 -7.68 -6.33
CA PRO A 329 14.66 -8.08 -7.73
C PRO A 329 13.89 -9.39 -7.93
N MET A 330 13.37 -9.61 -9.14
CA MET A 330 12.79 -10.89 -9.60
C MET A 330 13.69 -11.64 -10.61
N VAL A 331 14.98 -11.23 -10.68
CA VAL A 331 16.04 -11.89 -11.45
C VAL A 331 17.36 -11.92 -10.70
N LYS A 332 18.20 -12.92 -11.02
CA LYS A 332 19.55 -13.07 -10.44
C LYS A 332 20.49 -11.93 -10.84
N GLY A 333 21.48 -11.66 -9.97
CA GLY A 333 22.48 -10.62 -10.18
C GLY A 333 22.09 -9.24 -9.62
N GLY A 334 21.02 -9.15 -8.82
CA GLY A 334 20.70 -7.96 -8.05
C GLY A 334 21.63 -7.71 -6.87
N GLU A 335 21.39 -6.62 -6.15
CA GLU A 335 22.26 -6.15 -5.07
C GLU A 335 22.44 -7.16 -3.93
N GLN A 336 23.60 -7.07 -3.26
CA GLN A 336 23.92 -7.84 -2.06
C GLN A 336 23.40 -7.16 -0.77
N THR A 337 22.69 -6.05 -0.90
CA THR A 337 21.90 -5.38 0.13
C THR A 337 20.98 -6.38 0.85
N LYS A 338 20.84 -6.24 2.17
CA LYS A 338 20.08 -7.16 3.03
C LYS A 338 18.71 -6.61 3.44
N MET A 339 17.80 -7.52 3.75
CA MET A 339 16.59 -7.27 4.52
C MET A 339 16.91 -7.19 6.03
N GLU A 340 16.27 -6.26 6.74
CA GLU A 340 16.53 -5.93 8.14
C GLU A 340 15.29 -6.11 9.05
N GLU A 341 15.51 -6.11 10.37
CA GLU A 341 14.44 -6.26 11.37
C GLU A 341 13.57 -5.00 11.41
N GLY A 342 12.24 -5.17 11.36
CA GLY A 342 11.28 -4.06 11.36
C GLY A 342 11.01 -3.42 9.98
N GLU A 343 11.53 -3.99 8.90
CA GLU A 343 11.17 -3.58 7.54
C GLU A 343 9.86 -4.21 7.06
N PHE A 344 9.08 -3.42 6.30
CA PHE A 344 7.97 -3.91 5.48
C PHE A 344 8.47 -4.08 4.04
N PHE A 345 7.99 -5.10 3.33
CA PHE A 345 8.28 -5.27 1.91
C PHE A 345 7.04 -5.68 1.12
N ALA A 346 6.82 -5.02 -0.01
CA ALA A 346 6.11 -5.56 -1.16
C ALA A 346 6.96 -6.70 -1.76
N ILE A 347 6.42 -7.91 -1.78
CA ILE A 347 6.98 -9.03 -2.54
C ILE A 347 6.06 -9.31 -3.72
N GLU A 348 6.30 -8.62 -4.83
CA GLU A 348 5.64 -8.83 -6.11
C GLU A 348 6.55 -9.54 -7.10
N THR A 349 5.95 -10.28 -8.05
CA THR A 349 6.65 -10.77 -9.24
C THR A 349 5.77 -10.61 -10.47
N PHE A 350 6.38 -10.36 -11.63
CA PHE A 350 5.71 -10.32 -12.92
C PHE A 350 6.30 -11.37 -13.86
N GLY A 351 5.44 -12.24 -14.40
CA GLY A 351 5.79 -13.22 -15.42
C GLY A 351 5.18 -12.85 -16.77
N THR A 352 5.92 -13.05 -17.86
CA THR A 352 5.44 -12.72 -19.20
C THR A 352 5.85 -13.71 -20.29
N THR A 353 5.01 -13.80 -21.33
CA THR A 353 5.32 -14.42 -22.63
C THR A 353 6.16 -13.52 -23.56
N GLY A 354 6.34 -12.24 -23.19
CA GLY A 354 6.97 -11.21 -24.01
C GLY A 354 8.50 -11.24 -24.02
N LYS A 355 9.11 -10.06 -23.95
CA LYS A 355 10.58 -9.90 -23.89
C LYS A 355 11.14 -10.03 -22.48
N GLY A 356 10.31 -9.90 -21.45
CA GLY A 356 10.77 -9.81 -20.06
C GLY A 356 11.41 -8.45 -19.79
N TYR A 357 10.89 -7.38 -20.39
CA TYR A 357 11.38 -6.01 -20.21
C TYR A 357 10.30 -4.98 -20.56
N VAL A 358 9.98 -4.10 -19.61
CA VAL A 358 8.95 -3.06 -19.76
C VAL A 358 9.51 -1.71 -20.23
N ARG A 359 8.62 -0.89 -20.80
CA ARG A 359 8.86 0.50 -21.18
C ARG A 359 7.65 1.35 -20.81
N GLU A 360 7.86 2.64 -20.60
CA GLU A 360 6.78 3.61 -20.48
C GLU A 360 6.02 3.72 -21.81
N ASP A 361 4.69 3.58 -21.78
CA ASP A 361 3.78 3.73 -22.93
C ASP A 361 2.38 4.17 -22.45
N LEU A 362 1.47 4.46 -23.37
CA LEU A 362 0.09 4.90 -23.13
C LEU A 362 -0.01 6.26 -22.38
N GLU A 363 -1.23 6.67 -22.02
CA GLU A 363 -1.42 7.92 -21.27
C GLU A 363 -1.12 7.72 -19.78
N CYS A 364 -0.15 8.48 -19.25
CA CYS A 364 0.16 8.53 -17.82
C CYS A 364 -1.11 8.83 -17.00
N SER A 365 -1.36 8.04 -15.96
CA SER A 365 -2.55 8.13 -15.10
C SER A 365 -2.18 8.33 -13.63
N HIS A 366 -1.11 7.67 -13.18
CA HIS A 366 -0.58 7.71 -11.81
C HIS A 366 0.46 8.82 -11.64
N TYR A 367 0.51 9.38 -10.43
CA TYR A 367 1.45 10.41 -10.00
C TYR A 367 1.74 10.21 -8.51
N THR A 368 2.92 10.62 -8.05
CA THR A 368 3.20 10.73 -6.62
C THR A 368 4.03 11.98 -6.33
N LYS A 369 3.95 12.53 -5.12
CA LYS A 369 4.89 13.58 -4.70
C LYS A 369 6.24 12.93 -4.39
N ASN A 370 7.32 13.54 -4.85
CA ASN A 370 8.67 13.08 -4.51
C ASN A 370 8.88 13.20 -2.99
N PHE A 371 9.25 12.10 -2.32
CA PHE A 371 9.28 12.01 -0.85
C PHE A 371 10.33 12.94 -0.23
N ASP A 372 11.53 12.98 -0.83
CA ASP A 372 12.68 13.75 -0.32
C ASP A 372 12.66 15.22 -0.76
N VAL A 373 11.65 15.66 -1.51
CA VAL A 373 11.63 17.02 -2.07
C VAL A 373 11.25 18.06 -1.01
N GLY A 374 12.19 18.96 -0.73
CA GLY A 374 11.96 20.15 0.09
C GLY A 374 11.04 21.18 -0.59
N HIS A 375 10.94 22.38 0.00
CA HIS A 375 10.13 23.45 -0.58
C HIS A 375 10.71 23.96 -1.91
N VAL A 376 9.98 23.75 -3.01
CA VAL A 376 10.32 24.27 -4.34
C VAL A 376 9.53 25.56 -4.63
N PRO A 377 10.18 26.70 -4.95
CA PRO A 377 9.51 27.99 -5.16
C PRO A 377 8.84 28.10 -6.53
N LEU A 378 7.66 27.51 -6.66
CA LEU A 378 6.85 27.54 -7.89
C LEU A 378 6.47 28.98 -8.31
N ARG A 379 6.46 29.24 -9.62
CA ARG A 379 6.01 30.53 -10.19
C ARG A 379 4.53 30.51 -10.59
N LEU A 380 4.02 29.40 -11.13
CA LEU A 380 2.65 29.28 -11.63
C LEU A 380 1.64 29.17 -10.47
N GLN A 381 0.71 30.12 -10.35
CA GLN A 381 -0.23 30.16 -9.23
C GLN A 381 -1.14 28.92 -9.16
N LYS A 382 -1.58 28.37 -10.30
CA LYS A 382 -2.40 27.14 -10.33
C LYS A 382 -1.59 25.89 -9.93
N ALA A 383 -0.26 25.89 -10.13
CA ALA A 383 0.61 24.82 -9.63
C ALA A 383 0.79 24.90 -8.10
N LYS A 384 0.90 26.10 -7.52
CA LYS A 384 0.87 26.27 -6.04
C LYS A 384 -0.44 25.78 -5.44
N GLN A 385 -1.57 26.12 -6.07
CA GLN A 385 -2.90 25.67 -5.63
C GLN A 385 -2.99 24.14 -5.69
N LEU A 386 -2.62 23.54 -6.83
CA LEU A 386 -2.64 22.09 -7.01
C LEU A 386 -1.70 21.35 -6.04
N LEU A 387 -0.51 21.89 -5.76
CA LEU A 387 0.40 21.33 -4.77
C LEU A 387 -0.22 21.37 -3.36
N GLY A 388 -0.86 22.48 -2.98
CA GLY A 388 -1.61 22.56 -1.72
C GLY A 388 -2.79 21.58 -1.64
N THR A 389 -3.43 21.28 -2.78
CA THR A 389 -4.43 20.21 -2.87
C THR A 389 -3.78 18.83 -2.68
N ILE A 390 -2.65 18.54 -3.32
CA ILE A 390 -1.91 17.27 -3.20
C ILE A 390 -1.41 17.07 -1.76
N ASP A 391 -0.73 18.06 -1.17
CA ASP A 391 -0.22 18.03 0.20
C ASP A 391 -1.33 17.75 1.23
N LYS A 392 -2.52 18.29 1.01
CA LYS A 392 -3.69 18.12 1.90
C LYS A 392 -4.35 16.75 1.79
N HIS A 393 -4.44 16.18 0.58
CA HIS A 393 -5.26 14.99 0.31
C HIS A 393 -4.47 13.70 0.12
N PHE A 394 -3.21 13.79 -0.32
CA PHE A 394 -2.35 12.62 -0.61
C PHE A 394 -0.98 12.69 0.11
N SER A 395 -0.45 13.90 0.34
CA SER A 395 0.92 14.12 0.82
C SER A 395 1.96 13.46 -0.10
N THR A 396 2.52 12.31 0.30
CA THR A 396 3.48 11.48 -0.45
C THR A 396 2.91 10.13 -0.91
N LEU A 397 1.63 9.87 -0.63
CA LEU A 397 0.88 8.77 -1.22
C LEU A 397 0.64 9.04 -2.72
N ALA A 398 0.53 7.98 -3.52
CA ALA A 398 0.27 8.12 -4.94
C ALA A 398 -1.21 8.42 -5.22
N PHE A 399 -1.47 9.15 -6.30
CA PHE A 399 -2.79 9.59 -6.73
C PHE A 399 -2.92 9.50 -8.26
N CYS A 400 -4.14 9.55 -8.77
CA CYS A 400 -4.41 9.60 -10.22
C CYS A 400 -5.29 10.78 -10.61
N LYS A 401 -5.45 11.00 -11.92
CA LYS A 401 -6.32 12.08 -12.45
C LYS A 401 -7.75 11.99 -11.91
N ARG A 402 -8.35 10.79 -11.87
CA ARG A 402 -9.69 10.57 -11.29
C ARG A 402 -9.80 11.04 -9.84
N TYR A 403 -8.72 11.00 -9.05
CA TYR A 403 -8.75 11.43 -7.64
C TYR A 403 -8.74 12.96 -7.52
N LEU A 404 -8.03 13.65 -8.43
CA LEU A 404 -8.12 15.10 -8.58
C LEU A 404 -9.51 15.52 -9.05
N ASP A 405 -10.09 14.79 -10.02
CA ASP A 405 -11.45 15.03 -10.51
C ASP A 405 -12.49 14.85 -9.38
N ARG A 406 -12.40 13.76 -8.60
CA ARG A 406 -13.29 13.45 -7.45
C ARG A 406 -13.29 14.55 -6.38
N ILE A 407 -12.16 15.19 -6.11
CA ILE A 407 -12.04 16.29 -5.14
C ILE A 407 -12.33 17.68 -5.75
N GLY A 408 -12.78 17.74 -7.01
CA GLY A 408 -13.24 18.96 -7.67
C GLY A 408 -12.15 19.82 -8.30
N GLU A 409 -10.92 19.31 -8.46
CA GLU A 409 -9.91 20.00 -9.25
C GLU A 409 -10.27 19.97 -10.73
N THR A 410 -10.12 21.11 -11.42
CA THR A 410 -10.44 21.22 -12.85
C THR A 410 -9.35 21.99 -13.60
N LYS A 411 -9.17 21.66 -14.89
CA LYS A 411 -8.18 22.26 -15.79
C LYS A 411 -6.73 22.22 -15.24
N TYR A 412 -6.43 21.24 -14.40
CA TYR A 412 -5.17 21.14 -13.66
C TYR A 412 -4.00 20.57 -14.46
N LEU A 413 -4.23 19.94 -15.63
CA LEU A 413 -3.19 19.19 -16.37
C LEU A 413 -1.90 19.99 -16.63
N MET A 414 -1.99 21.28 -16.99
CA MET A 414 -0.82 22.14 -17.19
C MET A 414 -0.08 22.47 -15.86
N ALA A 415 -0.83 22.58 -14.76
CA ALA A 415 -0.27 22.75 -13.43
C ALA A 415 0.39 21.45 -12.92
N LEU A 416 -0.22 20.29 -13.18
CA LEU A 416 0.33 18.98 -12.85
C LEU A 416 1.62 18.73 -13.64
N LYS A 417 1.63 18.99 -14.95
CA LYS A 417 2.86 18.96 -15.76
C LYS A 417 3.92 19.89 -15.18
N ASN A 418 3.55 21.11 -14.76
CA ASN A 418 4.52 22.03 -14.16
C ASN A 418 5.09 21.54 -12.82
N LEU A 419 4.35 20.76 -12.02
CA LEU A 419 4.91 20.10 -10.83
C LEU A 419 5.89 18.99 -11.20
N CYS A 420 5.64 18.26 -12.29
CA CYS A 420 6.58 17.26 -12.83
C CYS A 420 7.84 17.90 -13.43
N ASP A 421 7.68 18.96 -14.22
CA ASP A 421 8.77 19.75 -14.82
C ASP A 421 9.67 20.45 -13.76
N GLN A 422 9.28 20.41 -12.48
CA GLN A 422 10.02 20.97 -11.35
C GLN A 422 10.45 19.91 -10.32
N GLY A 423 10.28 18.61 -10.62
CA GLY A 423 10.72 17.50 -9.76
C GLY A 423 9.95 17.36 -8.42
N VAL A 424 8.83 18.08 -8.27
CA VAL A 424 8.00 18.04 -7.05
C VAL A 424 7.07 16.82 -7.06
N VAL A 425 6.58 16.48 -8.24
CA VAL A 425 5.71 15.32 -8.50
C VAL A 425 6.39 14.44 -9.54
N THR A 426 6.42 13.14 -9.31
CA THR A 426 6.84 12.13 -10.28
C THR A 426 5.62 11.64 -11.04
N ALA A 427 5.69 11.65 -12.36
CA ALA A 427 4.71 10.96 -13.21
C ALA A 427 5.05 9.47 -13.26
N LEU A 428 4.05 8.60 -13.12
CA LEU A 428 4.20 7.15 -13.15
C LEU A 428 3.38 6.59 -14.33
N PRO A 429 3.97 6.56 -15.55
CA PRO A 429 3.26 6.06 -16.73
C PRO A 429 3.12 4.53 -16.69
N PRO A 430 2.13 3.98 -17.42
CA PRO A 430 1.97 2.54 -17.62
C PRO A 430 3.23 1.86 -18.12
N LEU A 431 3.56 0.71 -17.53
CA LEU A 431 4.77 -0.06 -17.83
C LEU A 431 4.43 -1.27 -18.69
N CYS A 432 4.92 -1.30 -19.92
CA CYS A 432 4.46 -2.19 -21.01
C CYS A 432 5.59 -3.04 -21.60
N ASP A 433 5.39 -4.36 -21.71
CA ASP A 433 6.20 -5.22 -22.59
C ASP A 433 5.66 -5.12 -24.04
N VAL A 434 6.18 -5.91 -24.98
CA VAL A 434 5.79 -5.90 -26.39
C VAL A 434 4.30 -6.23 -26.59
N LYS A 435 3.60 -5.35 -27.28
CA LYS A 435 2.17 -5.51 -27.62
C LYS A 435 1.89 -6.89 -28.23
N GLY A 436 0.94 -7.61 -27.64
CA GLY A 436 0.60 -8.99 -27.99
C GLY A 436 1.28 -10.06 -27.12
N SER A 437 2.10 -9.66 -26.14
CA SER A 437 2.41 -10.51 -24.98
C SER A 437 1.30 -10.45 -23.93
N TYR A 438 1.42 -11.33 -22.95
CA TYR A 438 0.63 -11.32 -21.72
C TYR A 438 1.57 -11.17 -20.53
N VAL A 439 1.17 -10.40 -19.54
CA VAL A 439 1.86 -10.25 -18.25
C VAL A 439 0.86 -10.59 -17.14
N ALA A 440 1.29 -11.36 -16.14
CA ALA A 440 0.57 -11.60 -14.88
C ALA A 440 1.43 -11.11 -13.70
N GLN A 441 0.78 -10.70 -12.61
CA GLN A 441 1.34 -10.24 -11.33
C GLN A 441 0.65 -10.97 -10.17
N PHE A 442 1.42 -11.27 -9.12
CA PHE A 442 0.91 -11.63 -7.79
C PHE A 442 1.83 -11.03 -6.73
N GLU A 443 1.25 -10.62 -5.60
CA GLU A 443 2.00 -9.90 -4.56
C GLU A 443 1.41 -10.02 -3.15
N HIS A 444 2.29 -10.00 -2.15
CA HIS A 444 1.91 -9.65 -0.79
C HIS A 444 2.88 -8.68 -0.10
N THR A 445 2.33 -7.79 0.73
CA THR A 445 3.10 -7.15 1.81
C THR A 445 3.46 -8.17 2.88
N ILE A 446 4.75 -8.29 3.15
CA ILE A 446 5.31 -8.94 4.33
C ILE A 446 5.82 -7.91 5.33
N PHE A 447 5.88 -8.29 6.61
CA PHE A 447 6.55 -7.53 7.65
C PHE A 447 7.54 -8.42 8.42
N LEU A 448 8.76 -7.92 8.56
CA LEU A 448 9.88 -8.63 9.18
C LEU A 448 9.92 -8.37 10.69
N ARG A 449 8.95 -8.96 11.41
CA ARG A 449 8.82 -8.83 12.87
C ARG A 449 10.07 -9.37 13.58
N PRO A 450 10.38 -8.91 14.82
CA PRO A 450 11.52 -9.39 15.59
C PRO A 450 11.61 -10.91 15.80
N THR A 451 10.47 -11.61 15.86
CA THR A 451 10.36 -13.04 16.20
C THR A 451 10.06 -13.96 15.01
N CYS A 452 9.35 -13.46 13.99
CA CYS A 452 8.88 -14.21 12.82
C CYS A 452 8.64 -13.27 11.63
N LYS A 453 8.30 -13.82 10.46
CA LYS A 453 7.82 -13.06 9.29
C LYS A 453 6.29 -13.15 9.25
N GLU A 454 5.59 -12.06 8.98
CA GLU A 454 4.12 -12.08 8.80
C GLU A 454 3.76 -11.62 7.38
N VAL A 455 3.10 -12.49 6.62
CA VAL A 455 2.52 -12.18 5.30
C VAL A 455 1.17 -11.53 5.55
N LEU A 456 1.21 -10.22 5.83
CA LEU A 456 0.08 -9.44 6.35
C LEU A 456 -1.16 -9.53 5.46
N SER A 457 -0.97 -9.42 4.15
CA SER A 457 -2.06 -9.44 3.17
C SER A 457 -2.48 -10.84 2.69
N ARG A 458 -1.92 -11.94 3.23
CA ARG A 458 -2.39 -13.30 2.87
C ARG A 458 -3.88 -13.46 3.20
N GLY A 459 -4.59 -14.25 2.40
CA GLY A 459 -5.96 -14.68 2.67
C GLY A 459 -6.24 -16.09 2.17
N ASP A 460 -7.51 -16.51 2.21
CA ASP A 460 -7.95 -17.82 1.70
C ASP A 460 -7.96 -17.89 0.15
N ASP A 461 -7.63 -16.79 -0.55
CA ASP A 461 -7.81 -16.61 -1.99
C ASP A 461 -6.51 -16.59 -2.81
N PHE A 462 -5.39 -16.18 -2.21
CA PHE A 462 -4.00 -16.37 -2.63
C PHE A 462 -3.05 -16.02 -1.47
#